data_AF-A0A2V8V206-F1
#
_entry.id   AF-A0A2V8V206-F1
#
_cell.length_a   1.000
_cell.length_b   1.000
_cell.length_c   1.000
_cell.angle_alpha   90.00
_cell.angle_beta   90.00
_cell.angle_gamma   90.00
#
_symmetry.space_group_name_H-M   'P 1'
#
loop_
_entity.id
_entity.type
_entity.pdbx_description
1 polymer ?
#
loop_
_entity_poly.entity_id
_entity_poly.type
_entity_poly.pdbx_seq_one_letter_code
_entity_poly.pdbx_strand_id
1 'polypeptide(L)'
;MAYSRHYSRRLTAEQMLDSISQTTGVTEQYTSLYPGTRAAQLPEPEIESYFLEVFDRPSRQLICERKQPPTLNQALHLISGDTIQRKIEDPHGVLAKMLAAHRPPREMVEEMYLRTLSRYPDAEEGATAEAAIAKAPAAKQGLEDVFWALLNSKEFLYNH
;
A
#
# COMPACT_ATOMS: atom_id res chain seq x y z
N MET A 1 10.55 22.32 20.90
CA MET A 1 11.46 21.55 20.01
C MET A 1 11.26 22.09 18.61
N ALA A 2 12.32 22.57 17.95
CA ALA A 2 12.24 23.15 16.62
C ALA A 2 12.26 22.05 15.56
N TYR A 3 11.21 21.94 14.76
CA TYR A 3 11.14 21.05 13.59
C TYR A 3 11.75 21.78 12.39
N SER A 4 13.08 21.74 12.23
CA SER A 4 13.77 22.38 11.11
C SER A 4 14.16 21.42 9.97
N ARG A 5 14.16 20.10 10.20
CA ARG A 5 14.48 19.08 9.19
C ARG A 5 13.73 17.78 9.48
N HIS A 6 13.07 17.23 8.45
CA HIS A 6 12.53 15.88 8.46
C HIS A 6 13.34 15.05 7.46
N TYR A 7 13.88 13.93 7.93
CA TYR A 7 14.57 12.97 7.06
C TYR A 7 13.57 11.88 6.72
N SER A 8 13.35 11.61 5.44
CA SER A 8 12.43 10.55 5.04
C SER A 8 12.84 9.22 5.66
N ARG A 9 11.93 8.60 6.38
CA ARG A 9 12.13 7.29 7.02
C ARG A 9 11.26 6.26 6.32
N ARG A 10 11.81 5.08 6.06
CA ARG A 10 11.03 3.96 5.53
C ARG A 10 9.97 3.55 6.55
N LEU A 11 8.76 3.26 6.07
CA LEU A 11 7.72 2.69 6.91
C LEU A 11 8.16 1.31 7.45
N THR A 12 7.80 1.02 8.70
CA THR A 12 7.94 -0.34 9.26
C THR A 12 7.01 -1.32 8.53
N ALA A 13 7.27 -2.62 8.64
CA ALA A 13 6.43 -3.67 8.03
C ALA A 13 4.95 -3.51 8.41
N GLU A 14 4.69 -3.29 9.70
CA GLU A 14 3.35 -3.10 10.24
C GLU A 14 2.70 -1.83 9.70
N GLN A 15 3.43 -0.70 9.71
CA GLN A 15 2.93 0.56 9.16
C GLN A 15 2.64 0.46 7.67
N MET A 16 3.48 -0.24 6.90
CA MET A 16 3.27 -0.41 5.48
C MET A 16 2.03 -1.25 5.20
N LEU A 17 1.85 -2.37 5.89
CA LEU A 17 0.68 -3.23 5.74
C LEU A 17 -0.62 -2.54 6.16
N ASP A 18 -0.56 -1.78 7.26
CA ASP A 18 -1.68 -0.96 7.73
C ASP A 18 -2.03 0.14 6.72
N SER A 19 -1.02 0.83 6.18
CA SER A 19 -1.22 1.84 5.13
C SER A 19 -1.85 1.23 3.88
N ILE A 20 -1.34 0.09 3.37
CA ILE A 20 -1.91 -0.60 2.20
C ILE A 20 -3.37 -1.00 2.47
N SER A 21 -3.67 -1.51 3.67
CA SER A 21 -5.03 -1.89 4.05
C SER A 21 -5.96 -0.68 4.15
N GLN A 22 -5.45 0.46 4.63
CA GLN A 22 -6.20 1.72 4.71
C GLN A 22 -6.48 2.32 3.33
N THR A 23 -5.49 2.32 2.42
CA THR A 23 -5.63 2.90 1.07
C THR A 23 -6.58 2.07 0.21
N THR A 24 -6.42 0.74 0.22
CA THR A 24 -7.29 -0.20 -0.52
C THR A 24 -8.66 -0.36 0.13
N GLY A 25 -8.78 -0.05 1.43
CA GLY A 25 -10.00 -0.27 2.22
C GLY A 25 -10.27 -1.73 2.54
N VAL A 26 -9.28 -2.61 2.33
CA VAL A 26 -9.36 -4.06 2.56
C VAL A 26 -8.51 -4.40 3.77
N THR A 27 -9.16 -4.79 4.87
CA THR A 27 -8.48 -5.14 6.12
C THR A 27 -7.74 -6.46 5.98
N GLU A 28 -6.55 -6.54 6.55
CA GLU A 28 -5.87 -7.83 6.75
C GLU A 28 -6.64 -8.69 7.76
N GLN A 29 -6.66 -10.00 7.54
CA GLN A 29 -7.23 -10.96 8.49
C GLN A 29 -6.09 -11.73 9.13
N TYR A 30 -6.12 -11.82 10.45
CA TYR A 30 -5.16 -12.57 11.23
C TYR A 30 -5.87 -13.73 11.93
N THR A 31 -5.21 -14.89 11.99
CA THR A 31 -5.73 -16.07 12.67
C THR A 31 -6.05 -15.75 14.13
N SER A 32 -7.27 -16.11 14.57
CA SER A 32 -7.74 -15.93 15.95
C SER A 32 -7.88 -14.48 16.43
N LEU A 33 -7.89 -13.49 15.52
CA LEU A 33 -8.15 -12.09 15.86
C LEU A 33 -9.41 -11.57 15.16
N TYR A 34 -9.97 -10.50 15.72
CA TYR A 34 -11.13 -9.84 15.13
C TYR A 34 -10.78 -9.19 13.78
N PRO A 35 -11.67 -9.26 12.77
CA PRO A 35 -11.50 -8.56 11.51
C PRO A 35 -11.25 -7.05 11.74
N GLY A 36 -10.30 -6.48 10.99
CA GLY A 36 -9.93 -5.07 11.12
C GLY A 36 -8.91 -4.76 12.22
N THR A 37 -8.35 -5.77 12.88
CA THR A 37 -7.17 -5.60 13.74
C THR A 37 -6.00 -5.07 12.89
N ARG A 38 -5.34 -4.02 13.34
CA ARG A 38 -4.17 -3.46 12.66
C ARG A 38 -2.92 -4.29 12.92
N ALA A 39 -2.01 -4.35 11.95
CA ALA A 39 -0.70 -4.98 12.09
C ALA A 39 0.07 -4.39 13.29
N ALA A 40 -0.03 -3.07 13.50
CA ALA A 40 0.60 -2.39 14.62
C ALA A 40 0.04 -2.78 16.00
N GLN A 41 -1.15 -3.40 16.05
CA GLN A 41 -1.84 -3.80 17.29
C GLN A 41 -1.63 -5.27 17.65
N LEU A 42 -0.88 -6.03 16.84
CA LEU A 42 -0.70 -7.45 17.04
C LEU A 42 0.02 -7.74 18.38
N PRO A 43 -0.61 -8.50 19.30
CA PRO A 43 -0.09 -8.74 20.65
C PRO A 43 1.11 -9.69 20.65
N GLU A 44 1.19 -10.58 19.67
CA GLU A 44 2.18 -11.66 19.58
C GLU A 44 2.90 -11.62 18.23
N PRO A 45 4.22 -11.90 18.20
CA PRO A 45 4.97 -12.04 16.96
C PRO A 45 4.69 -13.38 16.25
N GLU A 46 4.17 -14.40 16.95
CA GLU A 46 3.85 -15.72 16.36
C GLU A 46 2.63 -15.72 15.43
N ILE A 47 1.90 -14.60 15.32
CA ILE A 47 0.78 -14.47 14.41
C ILE A 47 1.32 -14.46 12.96
N GLU A 48 1.08 -15.56 12.25
CA GLU A 48 1.56 -15.78 10.89
C GLU A 48 1.06 -14.68 9.94
N SER A 49 2.01 -14.03 9.28
CA SER A 49 1.73 -13.10 8.19
C SER A 49 2.94 -13.06 7.27
N TYR A 50 2.77 -13.62 6.08
CA TYR A 50 3.81 -13.67 5.06
C TYR A 50 4.40 -12.29 4.75
N PHE A 51 3.56 -11.25 4.71
CA PHE A 51 4.03 -9.88 4.50
C PHE A 51 4.92 -9.41 5.65
N LEU A 52 4.52 -9.62 6.91
CA LEU A 52 5.31 -9.17 8.06
C LEU A 52 6.64 -9.93 8.19
N GLU A 53 6.68 -11.19 7.80
CA GLU A 53 7.91 -12.01 7.76
C GLU A 53 8.88 -11.50 6.70
N VAL A 54 8.40 -11.25 5.47
CA VAL A 54 9.25 -10.75 4.37
C VAL A 54 9.84 -9.38 4.68
N PHE A 55 9.07 -8.51 5.34
CA PHE A 55 9.51 -7.17 5.73
C PHE A 55 10.27 -7.11 7.07
N ASP A 56 10.74 -8.28 7.54
CA ASP A 56 11.65 -8.42 8.67
C ASP A 56 11.09 -7.85 9.97
N ARG A 57 9.85 -8.21 10.31
CA ARG A 57 9.31 -7.99 11.66
C ARG A 57 10.18 -8.79 12.65
N PRO A 58 10.95 -8.14 13.53
CA PRO A 58 11.84 -8.86 14.43
C PRO A 58 11.04 -9.68 15.44
N SER A 59 11.51 -10.88 15.77
CA SER A 59 11.01 -11.62 16.93
C SER A 59 11.32 -10.82 18.20
N ARG A 60 10.45 -10.91 19.23
CA ARG A 60 10.61 -10.17 20.51
C ARG A 60 11.92 -10.46 21.26
N GLN A 61 12.72 -11.41 20.79
CA GLN A 61 13.99 -11.81 21.38
C GLN A 61 15.15 -10.85 21.07
N LEU A 62 15.00 -9.95 20.09
CA LEU A 62 16.05 -9.00 19.69
C LEU A 62 15.65 -7.57 20.05
N ILE A 63 16.28 -7.00 21.08
CA ILE A 63 15.93 -5.68 21.64
C ILE A 63 16.48 -4.52 20.79
N CYS A 64 17.57 -4.70 20.02
CA CYS A 64 18.40 -3.55 19.64
C CYS A 64 18.74 -3.33 18.16
N GLU A 65 18.44 -4.20 17.19
CA GLU A 65 18.76 -3.87 15.78
C GLU A 65 17.65 -4.28 14.82
N ARG A 66 16.80 -3.33 14.44
CA ARG A 66 16.09 -3.39 13.16
C ARG A 66 17.06 -2.98 12.07
N LYS A 67 17.73 -3.94 11.44
CA LYS A 67 18.48 -3.66 10.21
C LYS A 67 17.46 -3.46 9.10
N GLN A 68 17.38 -2.24 8.55
CA GLN A 68 16.49 -1.93 7.42
C GLN A 68 17.20 -1.82 6.05
N PRO A 69 18.27 -2.57 5.71
CA PRO A 69 18.69 -2.58 4.32
C PRO A 69 17.57 -3.22 3.49
N PRO A 70 17.11 -2.60 2.39
CA PRO A 70 16.15 -3.23 1.51
C PRO A 70 16.73 -4.56 1.01
N THR A 71 16.07 -5.67 1.31
CA THR A 71 16.47 -6.98 0.78
C THR A 71 15.86 -7.16 -0.60
N LEU A 72 16.53 -7.92 -1.47
CA LEU A 72 16.03 -8.27 -2.80
C LEU A 72 14.63 -8.91 -2.71
N ASN A 73 14.38 -9.73 -1.70
CA ASN A 73 13.09 -10.37 -1.46
C ASN A 73 11.99 -9.37 -1.09
N GLN A 74 12.30 -8.32 -0.32
CA GLN A 74 11.34 -7.24 -0.03
C GLN A 74 11.01 -6.43 -1.29
N ALA A 75 12.01 -6.13 -2.12
CA ALA A 75 11.80 -5.44 -3.38
C ALA A 75 10.97 -6.29 -4.36
N LEU A 76 11.25 -7.60 -4.44
CA LEU A 76 10.46 -8.53 -5.24
C LEU A 76 9.02 -8.69 -4.72
N HIS A 77 8.80 -8.71 -3.41
CA HIS A 77 7.44 -8.76 -2.87
C HIS A 77 6.67 -7.46 -3.07
N LEU A 78 7.33 -6.30 -3.07
CA LEU A 78 6.68 -5.06 -3.48
C LEU A 78 6.29 -5.13 -4.96
N ILE A 79 7.25 -5.49 -5.81
CA ILE A 79 7.12 -5.49 -7.27
C ILE A 79 6.27 -6.66 -7.79
N SER A 80 6.07 -7.72 -7.04
CA SER A 80 5.39 -8.95 -7.51
C SER A 80 4.52 -9.62 -6.45
N GLY A 81 4.27 -8.96 -5.32
CA GLY A 81 3.58 -9.58 -4.20
C GLY A 81 2.07 -9.68 -4.40
N ASP A 82 1.57 -10.91 -4.30
CA ASP A 82 0.15 -11.26 -4.23
C ASP A 82 -0.64 -10.42 -3.21
N THR A 83 -0.01 -9.98 -2.11
CA THR A 83 -0.68 -9.23 -1.04
C THR A 83 -1.28 -7.91 -1.54
N ILE A 84 -0.51 -7.14 -2.32
CA ILE A 84 -0.97 -5.85 -2.85
C ILE A 84 -2.03 -6.11 -3.93
N GLN A 85 -1.76 -7.05 -4.83
CA GLN A 85 -2.66 -7.37 -5.94
C GLN A 85 -4.04 -7.82 -5.44
N ARG A 86 -4.08 -8.77 -4.49
CA ARG A 86 -5.35 -9.27 -3.92
C ARG A 86 -6.17 -8.16 -3.27
N LYS A 87 -5.53 -7.21 -2.60
CA LYS A 87 -6.24 -6.08 -1.97
C LYS A 87 -6.76 -5.05 -2.99
N ILE A 88 -6.05 -4.86 -4.10
CA ILE A 88 -6.51 -3.99 -5.20
C ILE A 88 -7.72 -4.62 -5.91
N GLU A 89 -7.66 -5.92 -6.17
CA GLU A 89 -8.70 -6.68 -6.91
C GLU A 89 -9.92 -7.04 -6.05
N ASP A 90 -9.86 -6.82 -4.73
CA ASP A 90 -10.90 -7.22 -3.79
C ASP A 90 -12.27 -6.58 -4.12
N PRO A 91 -13.37 -7.37 -4.20
CA PRO A 91 -14.70 -6.86 -4.50
C PRO A 91 -15.25 -5.82 -3.50
N HIS A 92 -14.75 -5.82 -2.26
CA HIS A 92 -15.10 -4.87 -1.20
C HIS A 92 -14.11 -3.71 -1.09
N GLY A 93 -13.05 -3.71 -1.92
CA GLY A 93 -12.05 -2.66 -2.01
C GLY A 93 -12.60 -1.34 -2.52
N VAL A 94 -11.83 -0.28 -2.31
CA VAL A 94 -12.18 1.08 -2.72
C VAL A 94 -12.32 1.18 -4.25
N LEU A 95 -11.44 0.52 -5.00
CA LEU A 95 -11.51 0.51 -6.46
C LEU A 95 -12.81 -0.13 -6.96
N ALA A 96 -13.18 -1.30 -6.44
CA ALA A 96 -14.44 -1.96 -6.78
C ALA A 96 -15.66 -1.06 -6.46
N LYS A 97 -15.65 -0.36 -5.32
CA LYS A 97 -16.70 0.61 -4.95
C LYS A 97 -16.77 1.81 -5.91
N MET A 98 -15.62 2.35 -6.31
CA MET A 98 -15.57 3.46 -7.28
C MET A 98 -16.10 3.03 -8.65
N LEU A 99 -15.75 1.81 -9.08
CA LEU A 99 -16.22 1.23 -10.35
C LEU A 99 -17.73 0.99 -10.32
N ALA A 100 -18.26 0.44 -9.22
CA ALA A 100 -19.69 0.23 -9.03
C ALA A 100 -20.48 1.56 -8.99
N ALA A 101 -19.85 2.64 -8.54
CA ALA A 101 -20.42 3.98 -8.54
C ALA A 101 -20.32 4.70 -9.90
N HIS A 102 -19.76 4.05 -10.94
CA HIS A 102 -19.56 4.62 -12.28
C HIS A 102 -18.87 6.00 -12.30
N ARG A 103 -17.91 6.22 -11.38
CA ARG A 103 -17.14 7.48 -11.37
C ARG A 103 -16.29 7.61 -12.64
N PRO A 104 -16.03 8.83 -13.13
CA PRO A 104 -15.15 9.01 -14.27
C PRO A 104 -13.69 8.63 -13.89
N PRO A 105 -12.88 8.09 -14.83
CA PRO A 105 -11.52 7.65 -14.55
C PRO A 105 -10.64 8.71 -13.91
N ARG A 106 -10.79 9.98 -14.31
CA ARG A 106 -10.06 11.12 -13.73
C ARG A 106 -10.31 11.29 -12.23
N GLU A 107 -11.58 11.27 -11.80
CA GLU A 107 -11.91 11.36 -10.38
C GLU A 107 -11.40 10.15 -9.59
N MET A 108 -11.40 8.96 -10.22
CA MET A 108 -10.83 7.76 -9.60
C MET A 108 -9.32 7.91 -9.38
N VAL A 109 -8.59 8.44 -10.38
CA VAL A 109 -7.16 8.72 -10.26
C VAL A 109 -6.91 9.76 -9.16
N GLU A 110 -7.65 10.86 -9.14
CA GLU A 110 -7.51 11.89 -8.10
C GLU A 110 -7.73 11.30 -6.68
N GLU A 111 -8.77 10.48 -6.49
CA GLU A 111 -9.02 9.78 -5.23
C GLU A 111 -7.90 8.80 -4.86
N MET A 112 -7.33 8.06 -5.82
CA MET A 112 -6.20 7.16 -5.57
C MET A 112 -4.95 7.92 -5.10
N TYR A 113 -4.64 9.06 -5.72
CA TYR A 113 -3.53 9.92 -5.32
C TYR A 113 -3.76 10.50 -3.92
N LEU A 114 -4.97 10.95 -3.61
CA LEU A 114 -5.31 11.43 -2.26
C LEU A 114 -5.18 10.32 -1.21
N ARG A 115 -5.57 9.09 -1.53
CA ARG A 115 -5.47 7.95 -0.60
C ARG A 115 -4.04 7.49 -0.38
N THR A 116 -3.21 7.51 -1.42
CA THR A 116 -1.84 6.98 -1.35
C THR A 116 -0.84 8.04 -0.93
N LEU A 117 -0.86 9.18 -1.60
CA LEU A 117 0.15 10.24 -1.47
C LEU A 117 -0.38 11.47 -0.73
N SER A 118 -1.65 11.49 -0.31
CA SER A 118 -2.27 12.61 0.41
C SER A 118 -2.20 13.95 -0.34
N ARG A 119 -2.09 13.91 -1.67
CA ARG A 119 -2.06 15.07 -2.56
C ARG A 119 -2.82 14.76 -3.85
N TYR A 120 -3.16 15.79 -4.63
CA TYR A 120 -3.67 15.62 -5.99
C TYR A 120 -2.50 15.29 -6.95
N PRO A 121 -2.79 14.58 -8.06
CA PRO A 121 -1.81 14.40 -9.13
C PRO A 121 -1.51 15.76 -9.76
N ASP A 122 -0.27 15.96 -10.18
CA ASP A 122 0.04 17.07 -11.07
C ASP A 122 -0.48 16.81 -12.50
N ALA A 123 -0.31 17.78 -13.39
CA ALA A 123 -0.82 17.69 -14.76
C ALA A 123 -0.14 16.57 -15.58
N GLU A 124 1.15 16.31 -15.34
CA GLU A 124 1.91 15.28 -16.06
C GLU A 124 1.59 13.88 -15.52
N GLU A 125 1.51 13.74 -14.20
CA GLU A 125 1.10 12.55 -13.47
C GLU A 125 -0.32 12.12 -13.85
N GLY A 126 -1.27 13.06 -13.87
CA GLY A 126 -2.65 12.82 -14.28
C GLY A 126 -2.74 12.36 -15.73
N ALA A 127 -2.06 13.05 -16.66
CA ALA A 127 -2.04 12.67 -18.07
C ALA A 127 -1.40 11.29 -18.28
N THR A 128 -0.37 10.95 -17.52
CA THR A 128 0.29 9.64 -17.58
C THR A 128 -0.63 8.53 -17.09
N ALA A 129 -1.33 8.74 -15.98
CA ALA A 129 -2.31 7.79 -15.44
C ALA A 129 -3.47 7.56 -16.41
N GLU A 130 -4.04 8.63 -16.98
CA GLU A 130 -5.11 8.53 -17.98
C GLU A 130 -4.64 7.78 -19.24
N ALA A 131 -3.42 8.06 -19.72
CA ALA A 131 -2.84 7.37 -20.86
C ALA A 131 -2.60 5.87 -20.58
N ALA A 132 -2.21 5.52 -19.35
CA ALA A 132 -2.06 4.12 -18.93
C ALA A 132 -3.41 3.40 -18.94
N ILE A 133 -4.45 4.03 -18.39
CA ILE A 133 -5.81 3.47 -18.36
C ILE A 133 -6.35 3.26 -19.78
N ALA A 134 -6.13 4.22 -20.68
CA ALA A 134 -6.59 4.14 -22.06
C ALA A 134 -5.88 3.06 -22.90
N LYS A 135 -4.63 2.71 -22.56
CA LYS A 135 -3.84 1.67 -23.24
C LYS A 135 -4.18 0.26 -22.74
N ALA A 136 -4.78 0.14 -21.56
CA ALA A 136 -5.08 -1.16 -20.97
C ALA A 136 -6.19 -1.90 -21.74
N PRO A 137 -6.18 -3.25 -21.78
CA PRO A 137 -7.23 -4.03 -22.44
C PRO A 137 -8.63 -3.81 -21.85
N ALA A 138 -8.70 -3.47 -20.57
CA ALA A 138 -9.92 -3.06 -19.88
C ALA A 138 -9.63 -1.87 -18.97
N ALA A 139 -10.58 -0.93 -18.87
CA ALA A 139 -10.45 0.25 -18.01
C ALA A 139 -10.21 -0.14 -16.54
N LYS A 140 -10.82 -1.23 -16.08
CA LYS A 140 -10.58 -1.80 -14.75
C LYS A 140 -9.10 -2.17 -14.55
N GLN A 141 -8.51 -2.91 -15.49
CA GLN A 141 -7.10 -3.33 -15.40
C GLN A 141 -6.15 -2.13 -15.39
N GLY A 142 -6.42 -1.13 -16.23
CA GLY A 142 -5.61 0.08 -16.25
C GLY A 142 -5.67 0.87 -14.93
N LEU A 143 -6.83 0.88 -14.26
CA LEU A 143 -6.97 1.49 -12.93
C LEU A 143 -6.26 0.67 -11.85
N GLU A 144 -6.29 -0.66 -11.93
CA GLU A 144 -5.55 -1.57 -11.04
C GLU A 144 -4.04 -1.33 -11.18
N ASP A 145 -3.53 -1.20 -12.41
CA ASP A 145 -2.13 -0.92 -12.70
C ASP A 145 -1.68 0.44 -12.15
N VAL A 146 -2.49 1.49 -12.34
CA VAL A 146 -2.20 2.83 -11.77
C VAL A 146 -2.16 2.75 -10.24
N PHE A 147 -3.13 2.07 -9.63
CA PHE A 147 -3.17 1.96 -8.17
C PHE A 147 -1.97 1.16 -7.62
N TRP A 148 -1.61 0.08 -8.30
CA TRP A 148 -0.43 -0.72 -8.00
C TRP A 148 0.86 0.10 -8.11
N ALA A 149 0.99 0.92 -9.15
CA ALA A 149 2.14 1.78 -9.35
C ALA A 149 2.28 2.83 -8.23
N LEU A 150 1.17 3.41 -7.76
CA LEU A 150 1.16 4.35 -6.63
C LEU A 150 1.60 3.69 -5.33
N LEU A 151 1.11 2.49 -5.03
CA LEU A 151 1.49 1.73 -3.82
C LEU A 151 2.94 1.26 -3.84
N ASN A 152 3.54 1.12 -5.02
CA ASN A 152 4.95 0.79 -5.20
C ASN A 152 5.87 2.01 -5.37
N SER A 153 5.30 3.22 -5.36
CA SER A 153 6.08 4.45 -5.50
C SER A 153 6.98 4.67 -4.27
N LYS A 154 8.15 5.28 -4.50
CA LYS A 154 9.04 5.66 -3.38
C LYS A 154 8.36 6.62 -2.42
N GLU A 155 7.48 7.47 -2.92
CA GLU A 155 6.75 8.47 -2.13
C GLU A 155 5.76 7.81 -1.15
N PHE A 156 5.20 6.64 -1.51
CA PHE A 156 4.35 5.84 -0.63
C PHE A 156 5.15 5.01 0.39
N LEU A 157 6.29 4.44 -0.01
CA LEU A 157 7.08 3.55 0.86
C LEU A 157 7.85 4.30 1.96
N TYR A 158 8.00 5.62 1.82
CA TYR A 158 8.73 6.48 2.75
C TYR A 158 7.81 7.53 3.35
N ASN A 159 7.94 7.73 4.67
CA ASN A 159 7.32 8.84 5.37
C ASN A 159 8.02 10.14 4.93
N HIS A 160 7.35 10.95 4.10
CA HIS A 160 7.85 12.19 3.52
C HIS A 160 7.46 13.43 4.35
#